data_AF-A0A1X6ZAR1-F1
#
_entry.id   AF-A0A1X6ZAR1-F1
#
_cell.length_a   1.000
_cell.length_b   1.000
_cell.length_c   1.000
_cell.angle_alpha   90.00
_cell.angle_beta   90.00
_cell.angle_gamma   90.00
#
_symmetry.space_group_name_H-M   'P 1'
#
loop_
_entity.id
_entity.type
_entity.pdbx_description
1 polymer ?
#
loop_
_entity_poly.entity_id
_entity_poly.type
_entity_poly.pdbx_seq_one_letter_code
_entity_poly.pdbx_strand_id
1 'polypeptide(L)'
;MTKWAFIGVMGILAACDVPQAPVVTGPDGQPRIQISTSGLTCYNNRCLDINPAARSVRQIGNRTTRIPGNIDVSSGSVTPGEFRQMATTASLAGGEGSQSDRG
;
A
#
# COMPACT_ATOMS: atom_id res chain seq x y z
N MET A 1 -5.31 52.05 26.24
CA MET A 1 -6.13 51.80 25.03
C MET A 1 -5.63 50.53 24.37
N THR A 2 -6.56 49.59 24.23
CA THR A 2 -6.49 48.22 23.71
C THR A 2 -5.99 48.18 22.27
N LYS A 3 -5.07 47.25 21.92
CA LYS A 3 -5.10 46.52 20.63
C LYS A 3 -4.50 45.12 20.80
N TRP A 4 -5.39 44.13 20.79
CA TRP A 4 -5.15 42.70 20.67
C TRP A 4 -4.83 42.30 19.21
N ALA A 5 -4.43 41.03 19.07
CA ALA A 5 -4.41 40.19 17.86
C ALA A 5 -3.18 40.41 16.95
N PHE A 6 -2.43 39.37 16.57
CA PHE A 6 -2.94 38.12 16.01
C PHE A 6 -2.12 36.89 16.47
N ILE A 7 -2.85 36.00 17.16
CA ILE A 7 -2.75 34.54 17.04
C ILE A 7 -2.95 34.24 15.54
N GLY A 8 -2.02 33.59 14.84
CA GLY A 8 -1.76 32.16 14.97
C GLY A 8 -2.49 31.42 13.85
N VAL A 9 -1.78 31.05 12.79
CA VAL A 9 -2.13 29.93 11.91
C VAL A 9 -0.83 29.25 11.54
N MET A 10 -0.29 28.48 12.48
CA MET A 10 0.67 27.44 12.14
C MET A 10 -0.20 26.30 11.58
N GLY A 11 -0.37 26.29 10.26
CA GLY A 11 -1.03 25.19 9.56
C GLY A 11 -0.25 23.92 9.81
N ILE A 12 -0.71 23.10 10.75
CA ILE A 12 -0.20 21.76 10.95
C ILE A 12 -0.63 21.00 9.69
N LEU A 13 0.31 20.79 8.78
CA LEU A 13 0.19 19.81 7.72
C LEU A 13 -0.09 18.49 8.43
N ALA A 14 -1.36 18.08 8.47
CA ALA A 14 -1.72 16.73 8.80
C ALA A 14 -1.10 15.86 7.70
N ALA A 15 0.10 15.34 7.95
CA ALA A 15 0.62 14.24 7.18
C ALA A 15 -0.46 13.16 7.30
N CYS A 16 -1.11 12.81 6.20
CA CYS A 16 -1.96 11.64 6.15
C CYS A 16 -1.05 10.44 6.44
N ASP A 17 -0.96 10.06 7.70
CA ASP A 17 -0.21 8.91 8.16
C ASP A 17 -0.93 7.69 7.62
N VAL A 18 -0.55 7.25 6.42
CA VAL A 18 -1.16 6.06 5.83
C VAL A 18 -0.69 4.88 6.68
N PRO A 19 -1.61 4.17 7.36
CA PRO A 19 -1.23 3.15 8.33
C PRO A 19 -0.33 2.12 7.65
N GLN A 20 0.93 2.06 8.11
CA GLN A 20 1.87 1.05 7.64
C GLN A 20 1.39 -0.31 8.11
N ALA A 21 1.43 -1.29 7.21
CA ALA A 21 1.14 -2.66 7.57
C ALA A 21 2.16 -3.14 8.61
N PRO A 22 1.71 -3.80 9.70
CA PRO A 22 2.62 -4.26 10.72
C PRO A 22 3.58 -5.30 10.15
N VAL A 23 4.86 -5.10 10.42
CA VAL A 23 5.90 -6.08 10.16
C VAL A 23 6.04 -6.94 11.40
N VAL A 24 5.72 -8.23 11.27
CA VAL A 24 5.79 -9.23 12.32
C VAL A 24 6.94 -10.20 12.06
N THR A 25 7.46 -10.82 13.12
CA THR A 25 8.43 -11.91 12.97
C THR A 25 7.67 -13.20 12.68
N GLY A 26 7.96 -13.82 11.55
CA GLY A 26 7.41 -15.11 11.16
C GLY A 26 7.92 -16.26 12.05
N PRO A 27 7.32 -17.45 11.94
CA PRO A 27 7.72 -18.64 12.70
C PRO A 27 9.15 -19.11 12.38
N ASP A 28 9.68 -18.70 11.23
CA ASP A 28 11.03 -18.92 10.74
C ASP A 28 12.03 -17.84 11.22
N GLY A 29 11.61 -16.88 12.04
CA GLY A 29 12.42 -15.76 12.48
C GLY A 29 12.59 -14.64 11.44
N GLN A 30 11.94 -14.76 10.27
CA GLN A 30 12.07 -13.77 9.20
C GLN A 30 11.01 -12.67 9.29
N PRO A 31 11.29 -11.44 8.80
CA PRO A 31 10.28 -10.39 8.76
C PRO A 31 9.16 -10.73 7.77
N ARG A 32 7.91 -10.55 8.20
CA ARG A 32 6.68 -10.76 7.43
C ARG A 32 5.80 -9.51 7.55
N ILE A 33 5.20 -9.09 6.45
CA ILE A 33 4.25 -7.99 6.37
C ILE A 33 2.85 -8.61 6.51
N GLN A 34 2.11 -8.19 7.52
CA GLN A 34 0.71 -8.61 7.68
C GLN A 34 -0.14 -8.01 6.56
N ILE A 35 -0.90 -8.85 5.86
CA ILE A 35 -1.85 -8.37 4.85
C ILE A 35 -3.08 -7.80 5.57
N SER A 36 -3.42 -6.55 5.28
CA SER A 36 -4.64 -5.93 5.80
C SER A 36 -5.87 -6.53 5.11
N THR A 37 -6.83 -7.03 5.91
CA THR A 37 -8.11 -7.56 5.40
C THR A 37 -9.19 -6.49 5.26
N SER A 38 -8.97 -5.30 5.83
CA SER A 38 -9.92 -4.20 5.90
C SER A 38 -9.46 -2.95 5.16
N GLY A 39 -8.41 -3.05 4.34
CA GLY A 39 -7.87 -1.91 3.61
C GLY A 39 -6.55 -2.19 2.92
N LEU A 40 -5.81 -1.11 2.66
CA LEU A 40 -4.54 -1.17 1.97
C LEU A 40 -3.45 -1.73 2.88
N THR A 41 -2.60 -2.57 2.30
CA THR A 41 -1.33 -2.99 2.90
C THR A 41 -0.24 -2.05 2.41
N CYS A 42 0.20 -1.14 3.28
CA CYS A 42 1.22 -0.15 2.95
C CYS A 42 2.57 -0.54 3.54
N TYR A 43 3.59 -0.61 2.70
CA TYR A 43 4.96 -0.91 3.11
C TYR A 43 5.95 -0.21 2.18
N ASN A 44 6.93 0.48 2.76
CA ASN A 44 8.02 1.15 2.02
C ASN A 44 7.50 2.06 0.89
N ASN A 45 6.65 3.03 1.25
CA ASN A 45 6.01 4.00 0.35
C ASN A 45 5.17 3.41 -0.79
N ARG A 46 4.77 2.15 -0.70
CA ARG A 46 3.85 1.50 -1.64
C ARG A 46 2.66 0.94 -0.90
N CYS A 47 1.46 1.22 -1.42
CA CYS A 47 0.21 0.72 -0.87
C CYS A 47 -0.48 -0.18 -1.87
N LEU A 48 -0.75 -1.42 -1.45
CA LEU A 48 -1.40 -2.43 -2.26
C LEU A 48 -2.70 -2.86 -1.60
N ASP A 49 -3.75 -2.93 -2.40
CA ASP A 49 -4.98 -3.65 -2.10
C ASP A 49 -4.75 -5.12 -2.47
N ILE A 50 -4.53 -5.95 -1.46
CA ILE A 50 -4.23 -7.38 -1.61
C ILE A 50 -5.47 -8.13 -1.16
N ASN A 51 -6.06 -8.91 -2.06
CA ASN A 51 -7.19 -9.78 -1.74
C ASN A 51 -6.74 -11.25 -1.85
N PRO A 52 -6.43 -11.90 -0.70
CA PRO A 52 -6.02 -13.30 -0.68
C PRO A 52 -7.11 -14.24 -1.21
N ALA A 53 -8.38 -13.96 -0.93
CA ALA A 53 -9.51 -14.80 -1.34
C ALA A 53 -9.69 -14.83 -2.86
N ALA A 54 -9.53 -13.67 -3.52
CA ALA A 54 -9.59 -13.56 -4.98
C ALA A 54 -8.23 -13.77 -5.67
N ARG A 55 -7.15 -13.99 -4.90
CA ARG A 55 -5.75 -13.98 -5.36
C ARG A 55 -5.42 -12.80 -6.29
N SER A 56 -5.91 -11.62 -5.93
CA SER A 56 -5.74 -10.40 -6.71
C SER A 56 -5.00 -9.33 -5.93
N VAL A 57 -4.22 -8.51 -6.64
CA VAL A 57 -3.53 -7.36 -6.11
C VAL A 57 -3.76 -6.14 -6.99
N ARG A 58 -3.90 -4.98 -6.37
CA ARG A 58 -4.06 -3.70 -7.04
C ARG A 58 -3.23 -2.64 -6.34
N GLN A 59 -2.56 -1.80 -7.10
CA GLN A 59 -1.98 -0.56 -6.58
C GLN A 59 -3.00 0.57 -6.78
N ILE A 60 -3.06 1.52 -5.84
CA ILE A 60 -3.92 2.71 -6.00
C ILE A 60 -3.59 3.40 -7.33
N GLY A 61 -4.62 3.70 -8.12
CA GLY A 61 -4.48 4.30 -9.45
C GLY A 61 -4.32 3.30 -10.60
N ASN A 62 -4.13 2.00 -10.31
CA ASN A 62 -3.90 0.96 -11.31
C ASN A 62 -5.06 -0.04 -11.40
N ARG A 63 -5.04 -0.87 -12.44
CA ARG A 63 -5.97 -1.99 -12.59
C ARG A 63 -5.63 -3.12 -11.62
N THR A 64 -6.67 -3.85 -11.21
CA THR A 64 -6.50 -5.10 -10.46
C THR A 64 -5.84 -6.15 -11.35
N THR A 65 -4.83 -6.83 -10.81
CA THR A 65 -4.12 -7.93 -11.46
C THR A 65 -4.04 -9.15 -10.56
N ARG A 66 -3.60 -10.27 -11.10
CA ARG A 66 -3.43 -11.51 -10.35
C ARG A 66 -2.13 -11.47 -9.54
N ILE A 67 -2.17 -12.00 -8.32
CA ILE A 67 -0.96 -12.23 -7.50
C ILE A 67 -0.07 -13.28 -8.21
N PRO A 68 1.25 -13.04 -8.34
CA PRO A 68 2.18 -14.00 -8.92
C PRO A 68 2.03 -15.40 -8.30
N GLY A 69 2.03 -16.44 -9.14
CA GLY A 69 1.71 -17.81 -8.72
C GLY A 69 2.67 -18.39 -7.67
N ASN A 70 3.89 -17.86 -7.61
CA ASN A 70 4.93 -18.24 -6.67
C ASN A 70 4.79 -17.60 -5.27
N ILE A 71 3.81 -16.72 -5.07
CA ILE A 71 3.59 -16.02 -3.80
C ILE A 71 2.40 -16.64 -3.09
N ASP A 72 2.61 -17.09 -1.86
CA ASP A 72 1.56 -17.60 -1.00
C ASP A 72 1.04 -16.49 -0.08
N VAL A 73 -0.26 -16.18 -0.23
CA VAL A 73 -0.98 -15.19 0.58
C VAL A 73 -1.99 -15.83 1.52
N SER A 74 -2.12 -17.17 1.52
CA SER A 74 -3.09 -17.90 2.33
C SER A 74 -2.83 -17.76 3.83
N SER A 75 -1.57 -17.51 4.23
CA SER A 75 -1.17 -17.29 5.62
C SER A 75 -1.58 -15.92 6.18
N GLY A 76 -2.10 -15.00 5.34
CA GLY A 76 -2.42 -13.62 5.74
C GLY A 76 -1.19 -12.75 5.98
N SER A 77 0.00 -13.20 5.59
CA SER A 77 1.24 -12.41 5.61
C SER A 77 2.14 -12.75 4.43
N VAL A 78 3.02 -11.83 4.06
CA VAL A 78 4.00 -12.02 2.97
C VAL A 78 5.38 -11.51 3.39
N THR A 79 6.45 -12.02 2.80
CA THR A 79 7.77 -11.43 2.99
C THR A 79 7.87 -10.05 2.33
N PRO A 80 8.80 -9.19 2.75
CA PRO A 80 9.13 -7.96 2.05
C PRO A 80 9.53 -8.17 0.57
N GLY A 81 10.13 -9.32 0.24
CA GLY A 81 10.48 -9.68 -1.13
C GLY A 81 9.24 -9.92 -2.00
N GLU A 82 8.32 -10.73 -1.51
CA GLU A 82 7.05 -11.02 -2.17
C GLU A 82 6.18 -9.76 -2.31
N PHE A 83 6.13 -8.92 -1.27
CA PHE A 83 5.43 -7.64 -1.35
C PHE A 83 5.97 -6.73 -2.47
N ARG A 84 7.30 -6.62 -2.60
CA ARG A 84 7.93 -5.88 -3.71
C ARG A 84 7.58 -6.47 -5.07
N GLN A 85 7.59 -7.80 -5.20
CA GLN A 85 7.22 -8.47 -6.44
C GLN A 85 5.76 -8.18 -6.83
N MET A 86 4.83 -8.30 -5.87
CA MET A 86 3.43 -7.93 -6.08
C MET A 86 3.28 -6.45 -6.45
N ALA A 87 4.03 -5.56 -5.80
CA ALA A 87 4.02 -4.14 -6.11
C ALA A 87 4.44 -3.89 -7.57
N THR A 88 5.52 -4.53 -8.03
CA THR A 88 5.94 -4.43 -9.43
C THR A 88 4.87 -4.94 -10.38
N THR A 89 4.27 -6.10 -10.12
CA THR A 89 3.19 -6.64 -10.96
C THR A 89 1.98 -5.71 -11.00
N ALA A 90 1.58 -5.15 -9.86
CA ALA A 90 0.47 -4.20 -9.78
C ALA A 90 0.80 -2.85 -10.46
N SER A 91 2.05 -2.37 -10.36
CA SER A 91 2.53 -1.20 -11.10
C SER A 91 2.43 -1.42 -12.61
N LEU A 92 2.90 -2.58 -13.10
CA LEU A 92 2.86 -2.94 -14.51
C LEU A 92 1.42 -3.13 -15.04
N ALA A 93 0.50 -3.60 -14.20
CA ALA A 93 -0.90 -3.73 -14.56
C ALA A 93 -1.61 -2.38 -14.83
N GLY A 94 -1.00 -1.26 -14.39
CA GLY A 94 -1.41 0.10 -14.75
C GLY A 94 -0.38 0.86 -15.59
N GLY A 95 0.68 0.21 -16.08
CA GLY A 95 1.79 0.87 -16.76
C GLY A 95 1.40 1.65 -18.01
N GLU A 96 1.72 2.95 -17.97
CA GLU A 96 2.27 3.81 -19.04
C GLU A 96 1.81 3.46 -20.47
N GLY A 97 0.60 3.91 -20.82
CA GLY A 97 0.07 3.78 -22.19
C GLY A 97 -1.45 3.65 -22.26
N SER A 98 -2.12 3.35 -21.15
CA SER A 98 -3.59 3.18 -21.13
C SER A 98 -4.39 4.47 -20.87
N GLN A 99 -3.73 5.63 -20.75
CA GLN A 99 -4.40 6.89 -20.40
C GLN A 99 -3.95 8.11 -21.24
N SER A 100 -3.27 7.90 -22.37
CA SER A 100 -3.03 8.93 -23.39
C SER A 100 -3.84 8.65 -24.66
N ASP A 101 -5.11 8.29 -24.50
CA ASP A 101 -6.10 8.22 -25.58
C ASP A 101 -7.45 8.59 -24.97
N ARG A 102 -7.66 9.90 -24.76
CA ARG A 102 -8.95 10.62 -24.70
C ARG A 102 -8.74 12.03 -24.18
N GLY A 103 -8.82 13.01 -25.09
CA GLY A 103 -8.95 14.43 -24.78
C GLY A 103 -8.32 15.29 -25.85
#